data_AF-A0AAV8QB05-F1
#
_entry.id   AF-A0AAV8QB05-F1
#
_cell.length_a   1.000
_cell.length_b   1.000
_cell.length_c   1.000
_cell.angle_alpha   90.00
_cell.angle_beta   90.00
_cell.angle_gamma   90.00
#
_symmetry.space_group_name_H-M   'P 1'
#
loop_
_entity.id
_entity.type
_entity.pdbx_description
1 polymer ?
#
loop_
_entity_poly.entity_id
_entity_poly.type
_entity_poly.pdbx_seq_one_letter_code
_entity_poly.pdbx_strand_id
1 'polypeptide(L)'
;MAYMQFTRFKCGGMAIGYSWAHVLGDPMSATDCINLWGELFSGNPPPKALQLNNHQKKAENTVTCGEVSLKPIPVKQVELIGDGWLAPNTCKMATNSFRITETKLKKMQPEKLKQVPTFVIISALIWKCLAKIRKSRESKMATICRYLTLAKCSKILNNTLKTSTVRLDSSAANFGLLELATLICKQEADEWKSVEELVDIGNGKPDFVLYGANLTFVDMEGINLYGLELKGQKPIQVDYSIDGVGDEGAVLVLQGPQRANATSSNQERIVMVILPEDEIPQLCELLSGEFGITQDLKINRKLSL
;
A
#
# COMPACT_ATOMS: atom_id res chain seq x y z
N MET A 1 11.17 -5.93 -14.30
CA MET A 1 10.75 -5.52 -15.66
C MET A 1 9.79 -4.35 -15.57
N ALA A 2 9.87 -3.39 -16.49
CA ALA A 2 8.93 -2.27 -16.59
C ALA A 2 8.30 -2.27 -17.99
N TYR A 3 6.98 -2.07 -18.07
CA TYR A 3 6.21 -2.02 -19.31
C TYR A 3 5.34 -0.78 -19.33
N MET A 4 5.17 -0.20 -20.52
CA MET A 4 4.29 0.95 -20.72
C MET A 4 3.44 0.74 -21.97
N GLN A 5 2.15 1.05 -21.86
CA GLN A 5 1.18 0.97 -22.93
C GLN A 5 0.44 2.30 -23.07
N PHE A 6 0.44 2.86 -24.27
CA PHE A 6 -0.36 4.02 -24.61
C PHE A 6 -1.61 3.58 -25.38
N THR A 7 -2.78 3.96 -24.88
CA THR A 7 -4.06 3.63 -25.52
C THR A 7 -4.80 4.91 -25.87
N ARG A 8 -5.08 5.12 -27.16
CA ARG A 8 -5.87 6.25 -27.65
C ARG A 8 -7.32 5.82 -27.87
N PHE A 9 -8.26 6.57 -27.31
CA PHE A 9 -9.69 6.33 -27.50
C PHE A 9 -10.23 7.12 -28.69
N LYS A 10 -11.32 6.62 -29.30
CA LYS A 10 -11.97 7.26 -30.45
C LYS A 10 -12.43 8.70 -30.17
N CYS A 11 -12.78 9.02 -28.93
CA CYS A 11 -13.19 10.34 -28.48
C CYS A 11 -12.03 11.33 -28.27
N GLY A 12 -10.78 10.93 -28.52
CA GLY A 12 -9.60 11.76 -28.29
C GLY A 12 -8.99 11.63 -26.89
N GLY A 13 -9.64 10.91 -25.97
CA GLY A 13 -9.04 10.54 -24.69
C GLY A 13 -7.82 9.63 -24.85
N MET A 14 -6.98 9.58 -23.82
CA MET A 14 -5.80 8.71 -23.75
C MET A 14 -5.70 8.05 -22.38
N ALA A 15 -5.27 6.79 -22.34
CA ALA A 15 -4.86 6.09 -21.14
C ALA A 15 -3.40 5.62 -21.26
N ILE A 16 -2.70 5.64 -20.13
CA ILE A 16 -1.33 5.14 -20.02
C ILE A 16 -1.36 4.00 -19.02
N GLY A 17 -1.10 2.78 -19.48
CA GLY A 17 -0.84 1.63 -18.63
C GLY A 17 0.64 1.57 -18.29
N TYR A 18 0.97 1.43 -17.01
CA TYR A 18 2.34 1.33 -16.54
C TYR A 18 2.46 0.18 -15.54
N SER A 19 3.27 -0.82 -15.90
CA SER A 19 3.53 -1.98 -15.07
C SER A 19 5.00 -1.96 -14.64
N TRP A 20 5.24 -2.17 -13.35
CA TRP A 20 6.55 -2.06 -12.73
C TRP A 20 6.79 -3.24 -11.81
N ALA A 21 7.83 -4.03 -12.07
CA ALA A 21 8.21 -5.11 -11.18
C ALA A 21 8.84 -4.54 -9.90
N HIS A 22 8.35 -4.98 -8.75
CA HIS A 22 8.77 -4.48 -7.43
C HIS A 22 10.27 -4.63 -7.17
N VAL A 23 10.93 -5.61 -7.78
CA VAL A 23 12.41 -5.78 -7.74
C VAL A 23 13.17 -4.56 -8.26
N LEU A 24 12.56 -3.73 -9.12
CA LEU A 24 13.18 -2.52 -9.66
C LEU A 24 13.07 -1.32 -8.69
N GLY A 25 12.16 -1.38 -7.72
CA GLY A 25 11.88 -0.28 -6.80
C GLY A 25 10.45 -0.33 -6.30
N ASP A 26 10.20 0.44 -5.25
CA ASP A 26 8.91 0.52 -4.59
C ASP A 26 7.88 1.37 -5.39
N PRO A 27 6.59 1.38 -4.99
CA PRO A 27 5.56 2.21 -5.61
C PRO A 27 5.88 3.71 -5.71
N MET A 28 6.63 4.25 -4.74
CA MET A 28 7.08 5.64 -4.76
C MET A 28 8.08 5.86 -5.89
N SER A 29 9.12 5.03 -5.98
CA SER A 29 10.13 5.05 -7.05
C SER A 29 9.51 4.90 -8.43
N ALA A 30 8.55 3.97 -8.57
CA ALA A 30 7.84 3.75 -9.83
C ALA A 30 7.06 5.01 -10.26
N THR A 31 6.42 5.70 -9.31
CA THR A 31 5.64 6.92 -9.54
C THR A 31 6.55 8.11 -9.87
N ASP A 32 7.65 8.27 -9.15
CA ASP A 32 8.62 9.33 -9.40
C ASP A 32 9.27 9.17 -10.78
N CYS A 33 9.54 7.94 -11.20
CA CYS A 33 10.04 7.62 -12.53
C CYS A 33 9.09 8.10 -13.63
N ILE A 34 7.80 7.75 -13.56
CA ILE A 34 6.83 8.17 -14.60
C ILE A 34 6.56 9.68 -14.53
N ASN A 35 6.54 10.29 -13.34
CA ASN A 35 6.40 11.75 -13.21
C ASN A 35 7.58 12.50 -13.84
N LEU A 36 8.81 12.00 -13.67
CA LEU A 36 10.00 12.56 -14.28
C LEU A 36 9.93 12.54 -15.82
N TRP A 37 9.27 11.55 -16.41
CA TRP A 37 9.06 11.54 -17.86
C TRP A 37 8.23 12.74 -18.32
N GLY A 38 7.21 13.14 -17.54
CA GLY A 38 6.44 14.35 -17.82
C GLY A 38 7.31 15.62 -17.82
N GLU A 39 8.21 15.75 -16.84
CA GLU A 39 9.18 16.85 -16.79
C GLU A 39 10.07 16.88 -18.04
N LEU A 40 10.62 15.72 -18.42
CA LEU A 40 11.52 15.58 -19.57
C LEU A 40 10.81 15.87 -20.90
N PHE A 41 9.60 15.34 -21.10
CA PHE A 41 8.80 15.61 -22.31
C PHE A 41 8.36 17.07 -22.42
N SER A 42 8.33 17.80 -21.31
CA SER A 42 8.06 19.23 -21.28
C SER A 42 9.30 20.09 -21.58
N GLY A 43 10.45 19.47 -21.88
CA GLY A 43 11.70 20.15 -22.21
C GLY A 43 12.54 20.55 -20.99
N ASN A 44 12.17 20.12 -19.79
CA ASN A 44 13.00 20.34 -18.61
C ASN A 44 14.25 19.46 -18.68
N PRO A 45 15.42 19.97 -18.25
CA PRO A 45 16.64 19.17 -18.23
C PRO A 45 16.50 18.00 -17.25
N PRO A 46 17.17 16.86 -17.53
CA PRO A 46 17.22 15.78 -16.58
C PRO A 46 17.84 16.25 -15.27
N PRO A 47 17.50 15.60 -14.14
CA PRO A 47 18.03 16.00 -12.85
C PRO A 47 19.54 15.81 -12.82
N LYS A 48 20.26 16.79 -12.23
CA LYS A 48 21.73 16.79 -12.18
C LYS A 48 22.34 15.59 -11.45
N ALA A 49 21.58 14.92 -10.59
CA ALA A 49 21.95 13.65 -9.98
C ALA A 49 20.68 12.82 -9.73
N LEU A 50 20.65 11.60 -10.27
CA LEU A 50 19.83 10.52 -9.72
C LEU A 50 20.73 9.84 -8.69
N GLN A 51 20.40 9.97 -7.41
CA GLN A 51 21.19 9.31 -6.37
C GLN A 51 20.81 7.84 -6.36
N LEU A 52 21.55 7.03 -7.12
CA LEU A 52 21.58 5.60 -6.92
C LEU A 52 22.42 5.35 -5.67
N ASN A 53 21.77 5.24 -4.51
CA ASN A 53 22.43 4.67 -3.35
C ASN A 53 22.63 3.18 -3.65
N ASN A 54 23.72 2.86 -4.35
CA ASN A 54 24.33 1.54 -4.18
C ASN A 54 24.59 1.43 -2.68
N HIS A 55 23.99 0.45 -2.02
CA HIS A 55 24.36 0.11 -0.66
C HIS A 55 25.87 -0.10 -0.67
N GLN A 56 26.64 0.92 -0.23
CA GLN A 56 27.97 0.68 0.26
C GLN A 56 27.73 -0.27 1.42
N LYS A 57 28.06 -1.55 1.22
CA LYS A 57 28.21 -2.51 2.30
C LYS A 57 29.06 -1.80 3.34
N LYS A 58 28.43 -1.29 4.39
CA LYS A 58 29.15 -0.79 5.54
C LYS A 58 29.76 -2.06 6.12
N ALA A 59 31.03 -2.28 5.83
CA ALA A 59 31.78 -3.39 6.39
C ALA A 59 31.87 -3.13 7.89
N GLU A 60 30.94 -3.67 8.67
CA GLU A 60 31.00 -3.59 10.12
C GLU A 60 30.56 -4.93 10.73
N ASN A 61 31.59 -5.67 11.11
CA ASN A 61 31.72 -6.54 12.26
C ASN A 61 30.79 -7.75 12.36
N THR A 62 31.43 -8.93 12.28
CA THR A 62 30.96 -10.22 12.76
C THR A 62 30.20 -10.09 14.08
N VAL A 63 28.87 -10.17 14.03
CA VAL A 63 28.05 -10.40 15.22
C VAL A 63 27.96 -11.90 15.42
N THR A 64 28.58 -12.36 16.50
CA THR A 64 28.57 -13.72 17.01
C THR A 64 27.13 -14.20 17.24
N CYS A 65 26.87 -15.46 16.89
CA CYS A 65 25.63 -16.19 17.11
C CYS A 65 25.16 -16.05 18.57
N GLY A 66 24.05 -15.32 18.77
CA GLY A 66 23.32 -15.23 20.03
C GLY A 66 21.84 -15.44 19.72
N GLU A 67 21.18 -16.25 20.56
CA GLU A 67 19.82 -16.78 20.39
C GLU A 67 18.83 -15.79 19.75
N VAL A 68 18.31 -16.19 18.57
CA VAL A 68 17.30 -15.45 17.83
C VAL A 68 15.97 -15.56 18.60
N SER A 69 15.65 -14.50 19.35
CA SER A 69 14.29 -14.26 19.82
C SER A 69 13.35 -14.26 18.61
N LEU A 70 12.40 -15.21 18.56
CA LEU A 70 11.37 -15.39 17.54
C LEU A 70 10.47 -14.13 17.43
N LYS A 71 10.94 -13.11 16.69
CA LYS A 71 10.13 -11.95 16.33
C LYS A 71 9.18 -12.30 15.18
N PRO A 72 7.94 -11.77 15.16
CA PRO A 72 7.03 -11.99 14.05
C PRO A 72 7.62 -11.47 12.75
N ILE A 73 7.64 -12.35 11.75
CA ILE A 73 8.21 -12.07 10.43
C ILE A 73 7.07 -11.54 9.54
N PRO A 74 7.21 -10.34 8.94
CA PRO A 74 6.15 -9.72 8.13
C PRO A 74 6.01 -10.32 6.72
N VAL A 75 6.80 -11.36 6.42
CA VAL A 75 6.88 -11.97 5.09
C VAL A 75 6.60 -13.46 5.16
N LYS A 76 5.97 -13.99 4.11
CA LYS A 76 5.75 -15.44 3.92
C LYS A 76 6.65 -15.93 2.80
N GLN A 77 7.34 -17.04 3.02
CA GLN A 77 8.16 -17.68 1.98
C GLN A 77 7.25 -18.25 0.88
N VAL A 78 7.64 -18.01 -0.38
CA VAL A 78 6.98 -18.58 -1.56
C VAL A 78 7.61 -19.93 -1.88
N GLU A 79 6.78 -20.94 -2.14
CA GLU A 79 7.23 -22.17 -2.80
C GLU A 79 7.37 -21.87 -4.30
N LEU A 80 8.59 -21.93 -4.83
CA LEU A 80 8.86 -21.78 -6.26
C LEU A 80 8.16 -22.89 -7.06
N ILE A 81 7.08 -22.55 -7.76
CA ILE A 81 6.47 -23.41 -8.77
C ILE A 81 6.96 -22.92 -10.15
N GLY A 82 8.10 -23.43 -10.61
CA GLY A 82 8.68 -23.11 -11.91
C GLY A 82 9.33 -21.72 -12.00
N ASP A 83 9.34 -21.13 -13.20
CA ASP A 83 10.00 -19.84 -13.51
C ASP A 83 9.12 -18.60 -13.18
N GLY A 84 7.96 -18.80 -12.52
CA GLY A 84 6.97 -17.76 -12.25
C GLY A 84 6.87 -17.39 -10.78
N TRP A 85 6.86 -16.08 -10.49
CA TRP A 85 6.55 -15.53 -9.16
C TRP A 85 5.03 -15.54 -8.93
N LEU A 86 4.44 -16.72 -8.79
CA LEU A 86 3.03 -16.84 -8.43
C LEU A 86 2.94 -16.95 -6.91
N ALA A 87 2.23 -16.02 -6.27
CA ALA A 87 1.79 -16.22 -4.90
C ALA A 87 0.89 -17.47 -4.88
N PRO A 88 1.20 -18.51 -4.09
CA PRO A 88 0.38 -19.71 -4.00
C PRO A 88 -0.87 -19.36 -3.17
N ASN A 89 -1.78 -18.61 -3.77
CA ASN A 89 -3.04 -18.26 -3.15
C ASN A 89 -3.94 -19.49 -3.16
N THR A 90 -4.51 -19.80 -1.99
CA THR A 90 -5.48 -20.88 -1.84
C THR A 90 -6.89 -20.45 -2.25
N CYS A 91 -7.10 -19.14 -2.45
CA CYS A 91 -8.37 -18.57 -2.84
C CYS A 91 -8.26 -17.61 -4.02
N LYS A 92 -9.41 -17.29 -4.63
CA LYS A 92 -9.49 -16.27 -5.68
C LYS A 92 -9.47 -14.90 -5.04
N MET A 93 -8.55 -14.05 -5.51
CA MET A 93 -8.45 -12.66 -5.06
C MET A 93 -9.22 -11.74 -6.00
N ALA A 94 -9.86 -10.73 -5.43
CA ALA A 94 -10.54 -9.67 -6.16
C ALA A 94 -10.13 -8.29 -5.62
N THR A 95 -10.17 -7.30 -6.51
CA THR A 95 -9.87 -5.91 -6.17
C THR A 95 -11.14 -5.08 -6.16
N ASN A 96 -11.27 -4.19 -5.17
CA ASN A 96 -12.33 -3.21 -5.13
C ASN A 96 -11.82 -1.86 -4.60
N SER A 97 -12.52 -0.77 -4.87
CA SER A 97 -12.15 0.55 -4.37
C SER A 97 -13.33 1.35 -3.82
N PHE A 98 -13.04 2.16 -2.81
CA PHE A 98 -13.97 3.00 -2.10
C PHE A 98 -13.45 4.42 -2.04
N ARG A 99 -14.35 5.41 -2.08
CA ARG A 99 -14.01 6.81 -1.84
C ARG A 99 -14.49 7.21 -0.46
N ILE A 100 -13.57 7.73 0.34
CA ILE A 100 -13.87 8.28 1.65
C ILE A 100 -13.58 9.78 1.60
N THR A 101 -14.62 10.58 1.77
CA THR A 101 -14.52 12.04 1.80
C THR A 101 -14.04 12.49 3.18
N GLU A 102 -13.34 13.62 3.24
CA GLU A 102 -12.96 14.26 4.49
C GLU A 102 -14.16 14.51 5.44
N THR A 103 -15.33 14.82 4.88
CA THR A 103 -16.56 14.98 5.65
C THR A 103 -17.02 13.68 6.32
N LYS A 104 -16.86 12.52 5.66
CA LYS A 104 -17.14 11.22 6.25
C LYS A 104 -16.09 10.87 7.32
N LEU A 105 -14.81 11.13 7.06
CA LEU A 105 -13.74 10.95 8.03
C LEU A 105 -14.00 11.77 9.31
N LYS A 106 -14.31 13.07 9.17
CA LYS A 106 -14.62 13.95 10.32
C LYS A 106 -15.83 13.49 11.12
N LYS A 107 -16.87 12.96 10.46
CA LYS A 107 -18.05 12.39 11.16
C LYS A 107 -17.70 11.12 11.95
N MET A 108 -16.73 10.34 11.48
CA MET A 108 -16.23 9.14 12.18
C MET A 108 -15.23 9.46 13.29
N GLN A 109 -14.79 10.72 13.40
CA GLN A 109 -13.75 11.15 14.34
C GLN A 109 -14.33 12.03 15.47
N PRO A 110 -14.47 11.50 16.70
CA PRO A 110 -14.43 12.33 17.91
C PRO A 110 -13.19 13.24 17.94
N GLU A 111 -13.26 14.37 18.65
CA GLU A 111 -12.15 15.34 18.86
C GLU A 111 -10.78 14.67 19.14
N LYS A 112 -10.78 13.56 19.88
CA LYS A 112 -9.58 12.78 20.26
C LYS A 112 -8.88 12.09 19.08
N LEU A 113 -9.59 11.82 17.97
CA LEU A 113 -9.03 11.20 16.76
C LEU A 113 -8.31 12.21 15.84
N LYS A 114 -8.43 13.52 16.07
CA LYS A 114 -7.76 14.56 15.25
C LYS A 114 -6.22 14.43 15.27
N GLN A 115 -5.66 13.76 16.27
CA GLN A 115 -4.22 13.54 16.40
C GLN A 115 -3.73 12.25 15.72
N VAL A 116 -4.65 11.39 15.28
CA VAL A 116 -4.33 10.11 14.65
C VAL A 116 -4.29 10.29 13.12
N PRO A 117 -3.26 9.78 12.42
CA PRO A 117 -3.18 9.88 10.97
C PRO A 117 -4.39 9.24 10.27
N THR A 118 -4.89 9.86 9.20
CA THR A 118 -6.04 9.37 8.41
C THR A 118 -5.87 7.92 7.96
N PHE A 119 -4.69 7.58 7.43
CA PHE A 119 -4.32 6.22 7.06
C PHE A 119 -4.58 5.21 8.19
N VAL A 120 -4.23 5.53 9.43
CA VAL A 120 -4.39 4.63 10.59
C VAL A 120 -5.86 4.42 10.91
N ILE A 121 -6.66 5.48 10.83
CA ILE A 121 -8.11 5.41 11.10
C ILE A 121 -8.79 4.51 10.07
N ILE A 122 -8.44 4.68 8.80
CA ILE A 122 -8.94 3.83 7.71
C ILE A 122 -8.48 2.38 7.91
N SER A 123 -7.22 2.17 8.29
CA SER A 123 -6.67 0.84 8.53
C SER A 123 -7.41 0.13 9.67
N ALA A 124 -7.60 0.82 10.80
CA ALA A 124 -8.37 0.30 11.94
C ALA A 124 -9.81 -0.04 11.55
N LEU A 125 -10.47 0.84 10.77
CA LEU A 125 -11.83 0.63 10.30
C LEU A 125 -11.95 -0.65 9.46
N ILE A 126 -11.08 -0.81 8.46
CA ILE A 126 -11.11 -1.95 7.55
C ILE A 126 -10.72 -3.23 8.27
N TRP A 127 -9.69 -3.19 9.13
CA TRP A 127 -9.30 -4.36 9.95
C TRP A 127 -10.46 -4.82 10.83
N LYS A 128 -11.13 -3.89 11.50
CA LYS A 128 -12.31 -4.19 12.33
C LYS A 128 -13.44 -4.84 11.51
N CYS A 129 -13.71 -4.36 10.30
CA CYS A 129 -14.72 -4.96 9.43
C CYS A 129 -14.31 -6.38 8.98
N LEU A 130 -13.07 -6.56 8.56
CA LEU A 130 -12.55 -7.87 8.13
C LEU A 130 -12.52 -8.88 9.27
N ALA A 131 -12.23 -8.44 10.51
CA ALA A 131 -12.32 -9.28 11.69
C ALA A 131 -13.75 -9.81 11.92
N LYS A 132 -14.77 -8.96 11.75
CA LYS A 132 -16.18 -9.38 11.84
C LYS A 132 -16.56 -10.40 10.76
N ILE A 133 -16.01 -10.24 9.55
CA ILE A 133 -16.25 -11.14 8.41
C ILE A 133 -15.56 -12.49 8.64
N ARG A 134 -14.26 -12.47 8.98
CA ARG A 134 -13.41 -13.65 9.12
C ARG A 134 -13.72 -14.45 10.40
N LYS A 135 -14.20 -13.80 11.47
CA LYS A 135 -14.55 -14.46 12.75
C LYS A 135 -13.40 -15.33 13.26
N SER A 136 -13.59 -16.64 13.35
CA SER A 136 -12.56 -17.58 13.80
C SER A 136 -11.37 -17.72 12.85
N ARG A 137 -11.49 -17.24 11.60
CA ARG A 137 -10.40 -17.22 10.60
C ARG A 137 -9.56 -15.94 10.65
N GLU A 138 -9.89 -14.99 11.51
CA GLU A 138 -9.19 -13.72 11.60
C GLU A 138 -7.73 -13.91 12.04
N SER A 139 -6.80 -13.28 11.31
CA SER A 139 -5.45 -13.02 11.82
C SER A 139 -5.45 -11.84 12.79
N LYS A 140 -4.95 -12.07 14.00
CA LYS A 140 -4.70 -11.02 15.00
C LYS A 140 -3.44 -10.19 14.71
N MET A 141 -2.80 -10.43 13.56
CA MET A 141 -1.62 -9.72 13.12
C MET A 141 -1.90 -9.00 11.80
N ALA A 142 -1.43 -7.75 11.70
CA ALA A 142 -1.44 -6.98 10.47
C ALA A 142 -0.06 -6.39 10.21
N THR A 143 0.28 -6.24 8.93
CA THR A 143 1.51 -5.57 8.51
C THR A 143 1.17 -4.16 8.06
N ILE A 144 1.89 -3.17 8.57
CA ILE A 144 1.73 -1.76 8.20
C ILE A 144 2.92 -1.34 7.36
N CYS A 145 2.66 -0.81 6.17
CA CYS A 145 3.65 -0.36 5.21
C CYS A 145 3.56 1.16 5.03
N ARG A 146 4.65 1.88 5.26
CA ARG A 146 4.73 3.34 5.04
C ARG A 146 6.01 3.71 4.30
N TYR A 147 5.94 4.76 3.50
CA TYR A 147 7.10 5.29 2.79
C TYR A 147 7.75 6.41 3.60
N LEU A 148 9.08 6.41 3.65
CA LEU A 148 9.84 7.53 4.18
C LEU A 148 9.68 8.74 3.26
N THR A 149 8.93 9.76 3.68
CA THR A 149 9.02 11.09 3.08
C THR A 149 10.33 11.76 3.53
N LEU A 150 11.45 11.40 2.91
CA LEU A 150 12.72 12.11 3.10
C LEU A 150 12.60 13.46 2.38
N ALA A 151 12.22 14.50 3.13
CA ALA A 151 12.10 15.89 2.67
C ALA A 151 13.39 16.50 2.06
N LYS A 152 14.50 15.73 2.00
CA LYS A 152 15.82 16.18 1.53
C LYS A 152 16.40 15.37 0.36
N CYS A 153 15.68 14.41 -0.20
CA CYS A 153 16.20 13.61 -1.30
C CYS A 153 15.14 13.43 -2.37
N SER A 154 15.01 14.45 -3.21
CA SER A 154 13.94 14.54 -4.20
C SER A 154 13.98 13.48 -5.30
N LYS A 155 15.00 12.61 -5.40
CA LYS A 155 15.19 11.67 -6.53
C LYS A 155 16.06 10.46 -6.15
N ILE A 156 15.71 9.74 -5.09
CA ILE A 156 16.35 8.43 -4.79
C ILE A 156 15.54 7.32 -5.46
N LEU A 157 16.22 6.46 -6.21
CA LEU A 157 15.66 5.22 -6.74
C LEU A 157 16.05 4.08 -5.79
N ASN A 158 15.36 3.96 -4.66
CA ASN A 158 15.53 2.83 -3.74
C ASN A 158 14.21 2.47 -3.08
N ASN A 159 14.15 1.27 -2.50
CA ASN A 159 13.02 0.88 -1.69
C ASN A 159 13.05 1.66 -0.37
N THR A 160 12.11 2.58 -0.20
CA THR A 160 11.92 3.41 1.00
C THR A 160 10.80 2.88 1.90
N LEU A 161 10.23 1.72 1.53
CA LEU A 161 9.15 1.09 2.24
C LEU A 161 9.62 0.60 3.60
N LYS A 162 8.96 1.09 4.64
CA LYS A 162 9.09 0.60 5.99
C LYS A 162 7.91 -0.25 6.36
N THR A 163 8.19 -1.35 7.03
CA THR A 163 7.19 -2.30 7.46
C THR A 163 7.24 -2.43 8.98
N SER A 164 6.09 -2.42 9.63
CA SER A 164 5.94 -2.81 11.03
C SER A 164 4.85 -3.86 11.15
N THR A 165 4.89 -4.67 12.21
CA THR A 165 3.82 -5.63 12.49
C THR A 165 3.02 -5.14 13.70
N VAL A 166 1.71 -5.19 13.60
CA VAL A 166 0.80 -4.92 14.71
C VAL A 166 0.19 -6.24 15.13
N ARG A 167 0.29 -6.59 16.41
CA ARG A 167 -0.27 -7.81 17.00
C ARG A 167 -1.26 -7.43 18.09
N LEU A 168 -2.47 -7.94 17.97
CA LEU A 168 -3.53 -7.73 18.94
C LEU A 168 -3.66 -8.92 19.90
N ASP A 169 -4.01 -8.65 21.15
CA ASP A 169 -4.28 -9.71 22.14
C ASP A 169 -5.63 -10.41 21.87
N SER A 170 -6.59 -9.67 21.31
CA SER A 170 -7.93 -10.13 20.97
C SER A 170 -8.32 -9.79 19.53
N SER A 171 -9.49 -10.23 19.09
CA SER A 171 -10.03 -9.91 17.75
C SER A 171 -10.16 -8.40 17.54
N ALA A 172 -9.77 -7.89 16.37
CA ALA A 172 -9.95 -6.49 16.00
C ALA A 172 -11.43 -6.06 16.01
N ALA A 173 -12.36 -7.02 15.88
CA ALA A 173 -13.80 -6.76 15.96
C ALA A 173 -14.24 -6.24 17.34
N ASN A 174 -13.53 -6.61 18.40
CA ASN A 174 -13.88 -6.31 19.79
C ASN A 174 -13.45 -4.90 20.24
N PHE A 175 -12.46 -4.30 19.59
CA PHE A 175 -11.90 -3.01 19.99
C PHE A 175 -12.76 -1.83 19.52
N GLY A 176 -12.80 -0.74 20.28
CA GLY A 176 -13.31 0.53 19.77
C GLY A 176 -12.45 1.04 18.59
N LEU A 177 -13.03 1.81 17.66
CA LEU A 177 -12.28 2.31 16.49
C LEU A 177 -11.05 3.14 16.91
N LEU A 178 -11.21 4.05 17.87
CA LEU A 178 -10.12 4.87 18.40
C LEU A 178 -9.09 4.03 19.16
N GLU A 179 -9.53 3.01 19.89
CA GLU A 179 -8.66 2.12 20.65
C GLU A 179 -7.76 1.33 19.70
N LEU A 180 -8.35 0.70 18.67
CA LEU A 180 -7.61 -0.02 17.64
C LEU A 180 -6.65 0.90 16.88
N ALA A 181 -7.08 2.10 16.50
CA ALA A 181 -6.22 3.07 15.84
C ALA A 181 -5.03 3.50 16.71
N THR A 182 -5.24 3.68 18.02
CA THR A 182 -4.17 4.01 18.96
C THR A 182 -3.18 2.85 19.12
N LEU A 183 -3.66 1.60 19.13
CA LEU A 183 -2.79 0.42 19.20
C LEU A 183 -1.88 0.32 17.97
N ILE A 184 -2.44 0.54 16.77
CA ILE A 184 -1.66 0.57 15.53
C ILE A 184 -0.54 1.63 15.60
N CYS A 185 -0.85 2.85 16.05
CA CYS A 185 0.15 3.91 16.19
C CYS A 185 1.26 3.58 17.20
N LYS A 186 0.92 2.99 18.35
CA LYS A 186 1.90 2.67 19.40
C LYS A 186 2.87 1.60 18.93
N GLN A 187 2.35 0.50 18.40
CA GLN A 187 3.18 -0.64 18.02
C GLN A 187 4.05 -0.35 16.78
N GLU A 188 3.59 0.54 15.89
CA GLU A 188 4.41 1.03 14.78
C GLU A 188 5.71 1.70 15.25
N ALA A 189 5.68 2.45 16.36
CA ALA A 189 6.86 3.13 16.89
C ALA A 189 7.90 2.16 17.47
N ASP A 190 7.43 1.05 18.05
CA ASP A 190 8.28 0.04 18.69
C ASP A 190 8.94 -0.91 17.67
N GLU A 191 8.30 -1.12 16.51
CA GLU A 191 8.73 -2.08 15.49
C GLU A 191 9.25 -1.45 14.19
N TRP A 192 9.77 -0.23 14.23
CA TRP A 192 10.34 0.46 13.07
C TRP A 192 11.68 -0.15 12.57
N LYS A 193 11.71 -1.47 12.31
CA LYS A 193 12.85 -2.23 11.81
C LYS A 193 12.68 -2.53 10.32
N SER A 194 13.77 -2.37 9.57
CA SER A 194 13.79 -2.55 8.11
C SER A 194 13.70 -4.04 7.73
N VAL A 195 12.96 -4.35 6.65
CA VAL A 195 12.95 -5.68 6.00
C VAL A 195 14.34 -6.07 5.51
N GLU A 196 15.23 -5.09 5.31
CA GLU A 196 16.63 -5.30 4.91
C GLU A 196 17.38 -6.23 5.89
N GLU A 197 17.10 -6.15 7.20
CA GLU A 197 17.72 -7.02 8.22
C GLU A 197 17.37 -8.51 7.98
N LEU A 198 16.24 -8.83 7.35
CA LEU A 198 15.77 -10.20 7.11
C LEU A 198 16.34 -10.80 5.80
N VAL A 199 16.56 -9.98 4.77
CA VAL A 199 17.12 -10.42 3.49
C VAL A 199 18.60 -10.80 3.64
N ASP A 200 19.33 -10.08 4.49
CA ASP A 200 20.76 -10.36 4.76
C ASP A 200 20.98 -11.71 5.48
N ILE A 201 20.02 -12.18 6.27
CA ILE A 201 20.09 -13.48 6.97
C ILE A 201 19.83 -14.66 6.01
N GLY A 202 19.06 -14.44 4.94
CA GLY A 202 18.55 -15.49 4.04
C GLY A 202 19.52 -16.04 3.00
N ASN A 203 20.80 -15.62 3.01
CA ASN A 203 21.83 -16.04 2.05
C ASN A 203 21.37 -15.98 0.56
N GLY A 204 20.42 -15.09 0.24
CA GLY A 204 19.87 -14.87 -1.10
C GLY A 204 18.87 -15.91 -1.63
N LYS A 205 18.15 -16.67 -0.77
CA LYS A 205 17.33 -17.82 -1.23
C LYS A 205 15.95 -18.08 -0.59
N PRO A 206 15.21 -17.07 -0.11
CA PRO A 206 13.78 -17.19 -0.39
C PRO A 206 13.16 -15.99 -1.08
N ASP A 207 12.26 -16.29 -1.99
CA ASP A 207 11.30 -15.36 -2.55
C ASP A 207 10.21 -15.14 -1.51
N PHE A 208 9.94 -13.88 -1.19
CA PHE A 208 9.04 -13.50 -0.10
C PHE A 208 7.80 -12.80 -0.64
N VAL A 209 6.62 -13.22 -0.16
CA VAL A 209 5.40 -12.43 -0.25
C VAL A 209 5.38 -11.48 0.94
N LEU A 210 5.37 -10.18 0.65
CA LEU A 210 5.15 -9.14 1.65
C LEU A 210 3.65 -8.85 1.80
N TYR A 211 3.00 -8.47 0.70
CA TYR A 211 1.60 -8.09 0.71
C TYR A 211 0.71 -9.33 0.84
N GLY A 212 -0.10 -9.40 1.89
CA GLY A 212 -1.02 -10.51 2.14
C GLY A 212 -0.37 -11.75 2.78
N ALA A 213 0.88 -11.65 3.26
CA ALA A 213 1.43 -12.62 4.20
C ALA A 213 0.69 -12.55 5.56
N ASN A 214 0.48 -11.31 6.03
CA ASN A 214 -0.59 -10.93 6.95
C ASN A 214 -1.51 -9.94 6.25
N LEU A 215 -2.65 -9.60 6.85
CA LEU A 215 -3.47 -8.49 6.35
C LEU A 215 -2.60 -7.23 6.30
N THR A 216 -2.36 -6.70 5.11
CA THR A 216 -1.36 -5.65 4.91
C THR A 216 -2.02 -4.31 4.61
N PHE A 217 -1.65 -3.26 5.34
CA PHE A 217 -2.10 -1.88 5.10
C PHE A 217 -0.95 -1.06 4.55
N VAL A 218 -1.14 -0.46 3.38
CA VAL A 218 -0.11 0.33 2.68
C VAL A 218 -0.54 1.78 2.61
N ASP A 219 0.21 2.65 3.27
CA ASP A 219 0.04 4.09 3.19
C ASP A 219 0.65 4.60 1.89
N MET A 220 -0.20 5.02 0.95
CA MET A 220 0.21 5.65 -0.32
C MET A 220 -0.20 7.12 -0.38
N GLU A 221 -0.63 7.73 0.72
CA GLU A 221 -1.15 9.10 0.73
C GLU A 221 -0.07 10.12 0.32
N GLY A 222 1.20 9.83 0.61
CA GLY A 222 2.35 10.66 0.25
C GLY A 222 2.86 10.50 -1.18
N ILE A 223 2.31 9.58 -1.98
CA ILE A 223 2.79 9.30 -3.34
C ILE A 223 2.05 10.17 -4.36
N ASN A 224 2.80 10.90 -5.20
CA ASN A 224 2.24 11.82 -6.20
C ASN A 224 1.75 11.10 -7.47
N LEU A 225 0.67 10.33 -7.35
CA LEU A 225 0.10 9.53 -8.44
C LEU A 225 -0.43 10.36 -9.62
N TYR A 226 -0.81 11.62 -9.37
CA TYR A 226 -1.31 12.56 -10.38
C TYR A 226 -0.22 13.53 -10.88
N GLY A 227 1.05 13.22 -10.60
CA GLY A 227 2.19 14.08 -10.92
C GLY A 227 2.57 14.12 -12.39
N LEU A 228 2.21 13.10 -13.17
CA LEU A 228 2.52 13.02 -14.59
C LEU A 228 1.81 14.16 -15.32
N GLU A 229 2.58 15.01 -15.99
CA GLU A 229 2.04 16.09 -16.81
C GLU A 229 2.58 15.96 -18.23
N LEU A 230 1.67 15.79 -19.19
CA LEU A 230 2.01 15.68 -20.62
C LEU A 230 1.37 16.85 -21.36
N LYS A 231 2.19 17.74 -21.92
CA LYS A 231 1.73 18.93 -22.66
C LYS A 231 0.73 19.78 -21.84
N GLY A 232 0.98 19.95 -20.55
CA GLY A 232 0.09 20.71 -19.66
C GLY A 232 -1.16 19.95 -19.18
N GLN A 233 -1.31 18.67 -19.51
CA GLN A 233 -2.45 17.86 -19.11
C GLN A 233 -2.05 16.85 -18.04
N LYS A 234 -2.84 16.80 -16.95
CA LYS A 234 -2.71 15.83 -15.86
C LYS A 234 -3.74 14.70 -15.98
N PRO A 235 -3.48 13.52 -15.40
CA PRO A 235 -4.46 12.46 -15.31
C PRO A 235 -5.75 12.93 -14.65
N ILE A 236 -6.88 12.63 -15.28
CA ILE A 236 -8.21 12.88 -14.69
C ILE A 236 -8.59 11.81 -13.65
N GLN A 237 -8.00 10.61 -13.78
CA GLN A 237 -8.24 9.43 -12.98
C GLN A 237 -6.95 8.62 -12.99
N VAL A 238 -6.58 8.07 -11.84
CA VAL A 238 -5.49 7.11 -11.69
C VAL A 238 -6.05 5.89 -10.99
N ASP A 239 -5.86 4.73 -11.62
CA ASP A 239 -6.13 3.43 -11.01
C ASP A 239 -4.79 2.75 -10.75
N TYR A 240 -4.63 2.23 -9.54
CA TYR A 240 -3.43 1.54 -9.09
C TYR A 240 -3.78 0.08 -8.78
N SER A 241 -2.84 -0.85 -8.85
CA SER A 241 -3.04 -2.25 -8.45
C SER A 241 -1.70 -2.88 -8.15
N ILE A 242 -1.68 -3.84 -7.21
CA ILE A 242 -0.51 -4.68 -6.93
C ILE A 242 -0.92 -6.13 -7.20
N ASP A 243 -0.11 -6.84 -7.99
CA ASP A 243 -0.29 -8.27 -8.21
C ASP A 243 0.51 -9.09 -7.18
N GLY A 244 0.17 -10.36 -7.02
CA GLY A 244 0.87 -11.27 -6.10
C GLY A 244 0.54 -11.04 -4.62
N VAL A 245 -0.63 -10.49 -4.31
CA VAL A 245 -1.13 -10.35 -2.94
C VAL A 245 -1.59 -11.71 -2.41
N GLY A 246 -1.07 -12.10 -1.24
CA GLY A 246 -1.42 -13.33 -0.53
C GLY A 246 -2.85 -13.37 0.01
N ASP A 247 -3.28 -14.56 0.45
CA ASP A 247 -4.66 -14.85 0.91
C ASP A 247 -5.18 -13.92 2.02
N GLU A 248 -4.32 -13.38 2.89
CA GLU A 248 -4.76 -12.45 3.93
C GLU A 248 -5.17 -11.08 3.38
N GLY A 249 -4.73 -10.76 2.16
CA GLY A 249 -5.09 -9.56 1.43
C GLY A 249 -4.30 -8.30 1.79
N ALA A 250 -4.55 -7.24 1.01
CA ALA A 250 -3.91 -5.95 1.16
C ALA A 250 -4.90 -4.80 0.99
N VAL A 251 -4.65 -3.70 1.69
CA VAL A 251 -5.44 -2.47 1.69
C VAL A 251 -4.50 -1.31 1.43
N LEU A 252 -4.73 -0.58 0.34
CA LEU A 252 -3.92 0.56 -0.05
C LEU A 252 -4.75 1.83 0.13
N VAL A 253 -4.20 2.81 0.83
CA VAL A 253 -4.85 4.11 1.04
C VAL A 253 -4.13 5.15 0.21
N LEU A 254 -4.80 5.63 -0.83
CA LEU A 254 -4.24 6.56 -1.80
C LEU A 254 -4.90 7.94 -1.67
N GLN A 255 -4.15 8.98 -2.03
CA GLN A 255 -4.70 10.32 -2.17
C GLN A 255 -5.61 10.38 -3.42
N GLY A 256 -6.84 10.83 -3.24
CA GLY A 256 -7.78 11.08 -4.34
C GLY A 256 -7.38 12.28 -5.20
N PRO A 257 -8.00 12.44 -6.39
CA PRO A 257 -7.66 13.50 -7.34
C PRO A 257 -7.83 14.88 -6.70
N GLN A 258 -6.79 15.71 -6.79
CA GLN A 258 -6.84 17.08 -6.31
C GLN A 258 -7.63 17.93 -7.33
N ARG A 259 -8.83 18.38 -6.95
CA ARG A 259 -9.62 19.28 -7.80
C ARG A 259 -9.02 20.69 -7.76
N ALA A 260 -9.03 21.40 -8.89
CA ALA A 260 -8.41 22.72 -9.04
C ALA A 260 -8.85 23.79 -8.02
N ASN A 261 -10.00 23.59 -7.35
CA ASN A 261 -10.55 24.49 -6.32
C ASN A 261 -10.67 23.81 -4.93
N ALA A 262 -9.88 22.76 -4.67
CA ALA A 262 -9.97 22.02 -3.42
C ALA A 262 -9.33 22.81 -2.26
N THR A 263 -10.16 23.24 -1.31
CA THR A 263 -9.71 23.57 0.05
C THR A 263 -9.14 22.30 0.73
N SER A 264 -8.35 22.45 1.80
CA SER A 264 -7.85 21.30 2.58
C SER A 264 -8.96 20.35 3.07
N SER A 265 -10.21 20.84 3.14
CA SER A 265 -11.41 20.07 3.48
C SER A 265 -11.98 19.19 2.35
N ASN A 266 -11.43 19.25 1.14
CA ASN A 266 -11.92 18.50 -0.03
C ASN A 266 -10.97 17.37 -0.44
N GLN A 267 -10.03 16.98 0.43
CA GLN A 267 -9.16 15.84 0.17
C GLN A 267 -9.94 14.54 0.33
N GLU A 268 -10.12 13.81 -0.77
CA GLU A 268 -10.71 12.48 -0.76
C GLU A 268 -9.59 11.44 -0.59
N ARG A 269 -9.89 10.34 0.10
CA ARG A 269 -9.05 9.14 0.12
C ARG A 269 -9.68 8.06 -0.75
N ILE A 270 -8.87 7.44 -1.58
CA ILE A 270 -9.25 6.23 -2.31
C ILE A 270 -8.70 5.07 -1.50
N VAL A 271 -9.58 4.17 -1.06
CA VAL A 271 -9.19 2.94 -0.37
C VAL A 271 -9.36 1.81 -1.35
N MET A 272 -8.26 1.21 -1.78
CA MET A 272 -8.28 0.02 -2.61
C MET A 272 -8.03 -1.21 -1.74
N VAL A 273 -8.87 -2.23 -1.90
CA VAL A 273 -8.76 -3.51 -1.20
C VAL A 273 -8.51 -4.62 -2.20
N ILE A 274 -7.61 -5.54 -1.86
CA ILE A 274 -7.31 -6.76 -2.60
C ILE A 274 -7.49 -7.90 -1.60
N LEU A 275 -8.60 -8.62 -1.71
CA LEU A 275 -9.09 -9.58 -0.71
C LEU A 275 -9.63 -10.84 -1.41
N PRO A 276 -9.87 -11.93 -0.67
CA PRO A 276 -10.66 -13.04 -1.18
C PRO A 276 -12.00 -12.56 -1.79
N GLU A 277 -12.34 -13.09 -2.97
CA GLU A 277 -13.48 -12.64 -3.78
C GLU A 277 -14.81 -12.68 -3.01
N ASP A 278 -14.97 -13.64 -2.11
CA ASP A 278 -16.15 -13.83 -1.26
C ASP A 278 -16.23 -12.84 -0.07
N GLU A 279 -15.12 -12.22 0.33
CA GLU A 279 -15.09 -11.21 1.39
C GLU A 279 -15.51 -9.81 0.88
N ILE A 280 -15.30 -9.50 -0.40
CA ILE A 280 -15.58 -8.18 -0.97
C ILE A 280 -17.04 -7.73 -0.76
N PRO A 281 -18.08 -8.53 -1.08
CA PRO A 281 -19.46 -8.10 -0.90
C PRO A 281 -19.82 -7.86 0.56
N GLN A 282 -19.30 -8.68 1.47
CA GLN A 282 -19.54 -8.57 2.91
C GLN A 282 -18.89 -7.29 3.47
N LEU A 283 -17.68 -6.96 3.00
CA LEU A 283 -17.02 -5.72 3.36
C LEU A 283 -17.81 -4.51 2.85
N CYS A 284 -18.31 -4.56 1.61
CA CYS A 284 -19.16 -3.49 1.07
C CYS A 284 -20.43 -3.27 1.91
N GLU A 285 -21.07 -4.35 2.36
CA GLU A 285 -22.27 -4.28 3.18
C GLU A 285 -21.99 -3.63 4.54
N LEU A 286 -20.94 -4.06 5.25
CA LEU A 286 -20.55 -3.47 6.53
C LEU A 286 -20.16 -2.00 6.40
N LEU A 287 -19.36 -1.65 5.39
CA LEU A 287 -18.94 -0.28 5.15
C LEU A 287 -20.11 0.64 4.80
N SER A 288 -21.05 0.16 4.01
CA SER A 288 -22.25 0.93 3.66
C SER A 288 -23.21 1.06 4.84
N GLY A 289 -23.46 -0.03 5.58
CA GLY A 289 -24.43 -0.09 6.66
C GLY A 289 -23.99 0.64 7.93
N GLU A 290 -22.76 0.41 8.39
CA GLU A 290 -22.26 0.99 9.65
C GLU A 290 -21.64 2.39 9.44
N PHE A 291 -21.09 2.66 8.25
CA PHE A 291 -20.24 3.84 8.02
C PHE A 291 -20.69 4.71 6.84
N GLY A 292 -21.72 4.31 6.09
CA GLY A 292 -22.18 5.06 4.91
C GLY A 292 -21.11 5.21 3.82
N ILE A 293 -20.11 4.32 3.79
CA ILE A 293 -19.07 4.28 2.75
C ILE A 293 -19.57 3.37 1.64
N THR A 294 -19.90 3.98 0.50
CA THR A 294 -20.43 3.29 -0.67
C THR A 294 -19.32 2.97 -1.66
N GLN A 295 -19.54 1.92 -2.45
CA GLN A 295 -18.69 1.60 -3.57
C GLN A 295 -18.96 2.59 -4.72
N ASP A 296 -17.94 3.37 -5.08
CA ASP A 296 -18.08 4.36 -6.16
C ASP A 296 -17.57 3.83 -7.52
N LEU A 297 -16.80 2.74 -7.54
CA LEU A 297 -16.19 2.17 -8.74
C LEU A 297 -16.14 0.63 -8.68
N LYS A 298 -16.89 -0.05 -9.55
CA LYS A 298 -16.70 -1.48 -9.83
C LYS A 298 -15.55 -1.65 -10.83
N ILE A 299 -14.30 -1.67 -10.35
CA ILE A 299 -13.20 -2.18 -11.16
C ILE A 299 -13.15 -3.69 -10.94
N ASN A 300 -14.03 -4.43 -11.63
CA ASN A 300 -13.94 -5.89 -11.68
C ASN A 300 -12.72 -6.27 -12.52
N ARG A 301 -11.53 -6.34 -11.90
CA ARG A 301 -10.44 -7.12 -12.47
C ARG A 301 -10.64 -8.57 -12.05
N LYS A 302 -11.12 -9.38 -12.99
CA LYS A 302 -10.86 -10.82 -12.93
C LYS A 302 -9.35 -10.97 -13.09
N LEU A 303 -8.64 -11.22 -11.99
CA LEU A 303 -7.30 -11.78 -12.06
C LEU A 303 -7.49 -13.18 -12.64
N SER A 304 -7.34 -13.32 -13.95
CA SER A 304 -7.25 -14.64 -14.57
C SER A 304 -5.95 -15.28 -14.09
N LEU A 305 -6.10 -16.49 -13.54
CA LEU A 305 -5.02 -17.42 -13.17
C LEU A 305 -3.93 -17.50 -14.25
#